data_AF-K1SS47-F1
#
_entry.id   AF-K1SS47-F1
#
_cell.length_a   1.000
_cell.length_b   1.000
_cell.length_c   1.000
_cell.angle_alpha   90.00
_cell.angle_beta   90.00
_cell.angle_gamma   90.00
#
_symmetry.space_group_name_H-M   'P 1'
#
loop_
_entity.id
_entity.type
_entity.pdbx_description
1 polymer ?
#
loop_
_entity_poly.entity_id
_entity_poly.type
_entity_poly.pdbx_seq_one_letter_code
_entity_poly.pdbx_strand_id
1 'polypeptide(L)' 'ADELSGLRTGSIYTCHNTGRKGYETMKDILGDRLQYLRAGEELNF' A
#
# COMPACT_ATOMS: atom_id res chain seq x y z
N ALA A 1 -6.80 3.70 9.35
CA ALA A 1 -5.49 4.12 8.84
C ALA A 1 -4.48 4.32 9.99
N ASP A 2 -4.91 4.83 11.14
CA ASP A 2 -4.10 4.87 12.38
C ASP A 2 -3.53 3.51 12.80
N GLU A 3 -4.25 2.42 12.56
CA GLU A 3 -3.75 1.07 12.88
C GLU A 3 -2.55 0.67 12.01
N LEU A 4 -2.49 1.10 10.75
CA LEU A 4 -1.41 0.75 9.82
C LEU A 4 -0.16 1.63 10.02
N SER A 5 -0.34 2.90 10.41
CA SER A 5 0.78 3.81 10.67
C SER A 5 1.61 3.39 11.88
N GLY A 6 0.98 2.78 12.89
CA GLY A 6 1.65 2.25 14.08
C GLY A 6 2.44 0.95 13.87
N LEU A 7 2.27 0.27 12.73
CA LEU A 7 2.99 -0.96 12.45
C LEU A 7 4.43 -0.65 11.99
N ARG A 8 5.43 -1.23 12.66
CA ARG A 8 6.83 -1.27 12.21
C ARG A 8 6.99 -2.28 11.07
N THR A 9 6.47 -1.94 9.90
CA THR A 9 6.62 -2.71 8.66
C THR A 9 7.45 -1.90 7.65
N GLY A 10 8.14 -2.59 6.75
CA GLY A 10 8.78 -1.96 5.59
C GLY A 10 7.77 -1.55 4.52
N SER A 11 7.95 -2.08 3.31
CA SER A 11 7.03 -1.87 2.20
C SER A 11 5.67 -2.54 2.44
N ILE A 12 4.60 -1.86 2.06
CA ILE A 12 3.20 -2.28 2.17
C ILE A 12 2.64 -2.35 0.75
N TYR A 13 2.04 -3.48 0.41
CA TYR A 13 1.50 -3.76 -0.91
C TYR A 13 0.00 -3.93 -0.83
N THR A 14 -0.73 -3.38 -1.80
CA THR A 14 -2.20 -3.49 -1.89
C THR A 14 -2.63 -3.83 -3.31
N CYS A 15 -3.78 -4.50 -3.48
CA CYS A 15 -4.25 -4.97 -4.80
C CYS A 15 -5.76 -5.26 -4.80
N HIS A 16 -6.26 -5.73 -5.95
CA HIS A 16 -7.62 -6.26 -6.11
C HIS A 16 -8.74 -5.26 -5.80
N ASN A 17 -9.26 -5.26 -4.57
CA ASN A 17 -10.50 -4.56 -4.18
C ASN A 17 -10.25 -3.24 -3.45
N THR A 18 -9.00 -2.82 -3.26
CA THR A 18 -8.65 -1.56 -2.59
C THR A 18 -9.37 -0.35 -3.19
N GLY A 19 -9.54 -0.36 -4.52
CA GLY A 19 -10.15 0.72 -5.26
C GLY A 19 -9.31 1.99 -5.27
N ARG A 20 -9.59 2.88 -6.23
CA ARG A 20 -8.81 4.11 -6.43
C ARG A 20 -8.84 5.04 -5.21
N LYS A 21 -10.03 5.34 -4.70
CA LYS A 21 -10.22 6.23 -3.56
C LYS A 21 -9.55 5.69 -2.28
N GLY A 22 -9.68 4.38 -2.03
CA GLY A 22 -9.04 3.74 -0.89
C GLY A 22 -7.51 3.79 -0.99
N TYR A 23 -6.98 3.54 -2.18
CA TYR A 23 -5.54 3.66 -2.44
C TYR A 23 -5.02 5.09 -2.22
N GLU A 24 -5.67 6.10 -2.80
CA GLU A 24 -5.28 7.51 -2.64
C GLU A 24 -5.28 7.92 -1.16
N THR A 25 -6.36 7.62 -0.41
CA THR A 25 -6.42 7.91 1.03
C THR A 25 -5.32 7.21 1.83
N MET A 26 -5.00 5.96 1.50
CA MET A 26 -3.91 5.25 2.19
C MET A 26 -2.53 5.74 1.76
N LYS A 27 -2.37 6.20 0.51
CA LYS A 27 -1.11 6.74 -0.01
C LYS A 27 -0.74 8.04 0.67
N ASP A 28 -1.72 8.89 1.00
CA ASP A 28 -1.50 10.13 1.75
C ASP A 28 -0.96 9.87 3.17
N ILE A 29 -1.31 8.72 3.77
CA ILE A 29 -0.96 8.38 5.16
C ILE A 29 0.34 7.57 5.22
N LEU A 30 0.49 6.59 4.32
CA LEU A 30 1.61 5.66 4.32
C LEU A 30 2.76 6.11 3.43
N GLY A 31 2.53 7.11 2.57
CA GLY A 31 3.54 7.69 1.69
C GLY A 31 4.22 6.64 0.82
N ASP A 32 5.54 6.71 0.74
CA ASP A 32 6.36 5.82 -0.10
C ASP A 32 6.33 4.35 0.33
N ARG A 33 5.83 4.06 1.53
CA ARG A 33 5.68 2.68 2.01
C ARG A 33 4.56 1.95 1.27
N LEU A 34 3.56 2.63 0.72
CA LEU A 34 2.44 1.98 0.03
C LEU A 34 2.68 1.89 -1.48
N GLN A 35 2.54 0.67 -2.01
CA GLN A 35 2.62 0.35 -3.45
C GLN A 35 1.40 -0.46 -3.88
N TYR A 36 0.87 -0.17 -5.07
CA TYR A 36 -0.22 -0.95 -5.68
C TYR A 36 0.36 -2.04 -6.58
N LEU A 37 0.02 -3.29 -6.36
CA LEU A 37 0.48 -4.40 -7.19
C LEU A 37 -0.31 -4.48 -8.49
N ARG A 38 0.42 -4.52 -9.60
CA ARG A 38 -0.16 -4.73 -10.93
C ARG A 38 0.00 -6.19 -11.34
N ALA A 39 -0.85 -6.63 -12.28
CA ALA A 39 -0.75 -7.98 -12.82
C ALA A 39 0.60 -8.19 -13.51
N GLY A 40 1.29 -9.27 -13.18
CA GLY A 40 2.61 -9.59 -13.72
C GLY A 40 3.78 -8.83 -13.08
N GLU A 41 3.55 -8.10 -12.00
CA GLU A 41 4.62 -7.41 -11.27
C GLU A 41 5.43 -8.41 -10.42
N GLU A 42 6.75 -8.39 -10.57
CA GLU A 42 7.68 -9.21 -9.80
C GLU A 42 8.32 -8.39 -8.68
N LEU A 43 8.33 -8.94 -7.47
CA LEU A 43 8.94 -8.33 -6.29
C LEU A 43 10.31 -8.94 -6.04
N ASN A 44 11.32 -8.09 -5.89
CA ASN A 44 12.67 -8.47 -5.48
C ASN A 44 12.88 -8.02 -4.03
N PHE A 45 13.28 -8.93 -3.15
CA PHE A 45 13.40 -8.73 -1.70
C PHE A 45 14.86 -8.75 -1.23
#